data_AF-V4JL97-F1
#
_entry.id   AF-V4JL97-F1
#
_cell.length_a   1.000
_cell.length_b   1.000
_cell.length_c   1.000
_cell.angle_alpha   90.00
_cell.angle_beta   90.00
_cell.angle_gamma   90.00
#
_symmetry.space_group_name_H-M   'P 1'
#
loop_
_entity.id
_entity.type
_entity.pdbx_description
1 polymer ?
#
loop_
_entity_poly.entity_id
_entity_poly.type
_entity_poly.pdbx_seq_one_letter_code
_entity_poly.pdbx_strand_id
1 'polypeptide(L)'
;MTLWVVIQVEIPMLLGMRPDWEQRVAPYITLLHLHAGVSMLALLAGPPLFISGLRASHPHWHRRIGYVYAVSVAIAAVSAIWIAAWHLPPGENLAHIATGLVWLLSTGAAVQAAIRKRFNAHQRWIYRSYALTTTFVISRMLVDVGQWQLPSSVGGNTSALWIYILLALVAAEFIPYQPVKAGSRSPIKTSTTARPIDDAGVGISNRHIAPLFATRRRAWLAGVLLLAAAFVPSAVLVSTANHLHRQQMDSIARIDNEIASTRAMLKELPSDPVAHLPLLAPFFSTAINRQPSATLTVTRAKEPDATNRVPLGEELPIDKLQRRLAALGYNPGPVDGLLGARTRRALLRFQRQQGLDATGGINAATATALMHADR
;
A
#
# COMPACT_ATOMS: atom_id res chain seq x y z
N MET A 1 -2.89 6.58 -19.80
CA MET A 1 -3.77 7.26 -18.84
C MET A 1 -4.91 7.80 -19.67
N THR A 2 -6.16 7.45 -19.37
CA THR A 2 -7.27 7.93 -20.20
C THR A 2 -7.50 9.40 -19.90
N LEU A 3 -7.87 10.17 -20.93
CA LEU A 3 -8.23 11.58 -20.82
C LEU A 3 -9.26 11.82 -19.69
N TRP A 4 -10.12 10.82 -19.47
CA TRP A 4 -11.12 10.82 -18.41
C TRP A 4 -10.54 10.84 -16.99
N VAL A 5 -9.51 10.03 -16.67
CA VAL A 5 -8.84 10.07 -15.34
C VAL A 5 -8.19 11.43 -15.10
N VAL A 6 -7.56 11.98 -16.13
CA VAL A 6 -6.92 13.29 -16.05
C VAL A 6 -7.95 14.34 -15.65
N ILE A 7 -9.11 14.36 -16.32
CA ILE A 7 -10.16 15.36 -16.09
C ILE A 7 -10.85 15.19 -14.73
N GLN A 8 -11.15 13.96 -14.33
CA GLN A 8 -11.98 13.71 -13.15
C GLN A 8 -11.18 13.63 -11.84
N VAL A 9 -9.91 13.24 -11.93
CA VAL A 9 -9.08 12.96 -10.76
C VAL A 9 -7.92 13.94 -10.70
N GLU A 10 -7.03 13.90 -11.69
CA GLU A 10 -5.75 14.62 -11.59
C GLU A 10 -5.90 16.14 -11.73
N ILE A 11 -6.76 16.66 -12.60
CA ILE A 11 -6.97 18.11 -12.76
C ILE A 11 -7.58 18.72 -11.49
N PRO A 12 -8.69 18.21 -10.93
CA PRO A 12 -9.23 18.69 -9.66
C PRO A 12 -8.21 18.60 -8.51
N MET A 13 -7.38 17.55 -8.52
CA MET A 13 -6.31 17.32 -7.56
C MET A 13 -5.17 18.34 -7.70
N LEU A 14 -4.75 18.66 -8.92
CA LEU A 14 -3.71 19.65 -9.24
C LEU A 14 -4.18 21.09 -8.99
N LEU A 15 -5.48 21.34 -9.15
CA LEU A 15 -6.09 22.67 -9.01
C LEU A 15 -6.69 22.92 -7.61
N GLY A 16 -6.50 22.00 -6.67
CA GLY A 16 -6.94 22.18 -5.29
C GLY A 16 -8.46 22.16 -5.08
N MET A 17 -9.21 21.58 -6.00
CA MET A 17 -10.67 21.56 -5.95
C MET A 17 -11.23 20.53 -4.95
N ARG A 18 -10.37 19.80 -4.23
CA ARG A 18 -10.74 18.80 -3.20
C ARG A 18 -10.06 19.15 -1.87
N PRO A 19 -10.70 19.99 -1.02
CA PRO A 19 -10.07 20.51 0.21
C PRO A 19 -9.70 19.41 1.22
N ASP A 20 -10.50 18.35 1.26
CA ASP A 20 -10.30 17.14 2.06
C ASP A 20 -9.04 16.36 1.65
N TRP A 21 -8.71 16.40 0.37
CA TRP A 21 -7.55 15.74 -0.21
C TRP A 21 -6.28 16.56 -0.03
N GLU A 22 -6.36 17.88 -0.30
CA GLU A 22 -5.24 18.80 -0.11
C GLU A 22 -4.68 18.71 1.31
N GLN A 23 -5.53 18.68 2.33
CA GLN A 23 -5.09 18.55 3.73
C GLN A 23 -4.32 17.24 3.99
N ARG A 24 -4.70 16.13 3.34
CA ARG A 24 -4.04 14.82 3.53
C ARG A 24 -2.69 14.74 2.85
N VAL A 25 -2.56 15.33 1.65
CA VAL A 25 -1.36 15.18 0.81
C VAL A 25 -0.42 16.38 0.84
N ALA A 26 -0.85 17.51 1.41
CA ALA A 26 -0.07 18.75 1.49
C ALA A 26 1.40 18.52 1.91
N PRO A 27 1.71 17.63 2.87
CA PRO A 27 3.10 17.40 3.27
C PRO A 27 4.02 16.82 2.17
N TYR A 28 3.45 16.20 1.13
CA TYR A 28 4.18 15.51 0.07
C TYR A 28 3.63 15.76 -1.33
N ILE A 29 2.81 16.79 -1.51
CA ILE A 29 2.10 17.09 -2.76
C ILE A 29 3.06 17.31 -3.94
N THR A 30 4.18 18.00 -3.71
CA THR A 30 5.22 18.21 -4.73
C THR A 30 5.82 16.89 -5.21
N LEU A 31 6.10 15.97 -4.29
CA LEU A 31 6.64 14.65 -4.62
C LEU A 31 5.59 13.81 -5.35
N LEU A 32 4.32 13.95 -4.99
CA LEU A 32 3.23 13.26 -5.66
C LEU A 32 3.04 13.77 -7.10
N HIS A 33 3.14 15.07 -7.35
CA HIS A 33 3.13 15.63 -8.69
C HIS A 33 4.34 15.22 -9.51
N LEU A 34 5.54 15.20 -8.90
CA LEU A 34 6.73 14.67 -9.55
C LEU A 34 6.49 13.21 -9.98
N HIS A 35 6.05 12.37 -9.04
CA HIS A 35 5.72 10.97 -9.30
C HIS A 35 4.71 10.82 -10.45
N ALA A 36 3.61 11.57 -10.43
CA ALA A 36 2.58 11.52 -11.47
C ALA A 36 3.14 11.95 -12.84
N GLY A 37 3.89 13.06 -12.88
CA GLY A 37 4.49 13.60 -14.10
C GLY A 37 5.51 12.64 -14.73
N VAL A 38 6.44 12.10 -13.95
CA VAL A 38 7.41 11.13 -14.49
C VAL A 38 6.76 9.78 -14.83
N SER A 39 5.69 9.38 -14.13
CA SER A 39 4.92 8.19 -14.50
C SER A 39 4.23 8.34 -15.86
N MET A 40 3.71 9.55 -16.16
CA MET A 40 3.16 9.86 -17.49
C MET A 40 4.22 9.74 -18.58
N LEU A 41 5.42 10.29 -18.34
CA LEU A 41 6.54 10.18 -19.28
C LEU A 41 6.93 8.73 -19.55
N ALA A 42 7.00 7.89 -18.50
CA ALA A 42 7.28 6.46 -18.65
C ALA A 42 6.19 5.77 -19.49
N LEU A 43 4.92 6.07 -19.23
CA LEU A 43 3.81 5.48 -19.97
C LEU A 43 3.83 5.87 -21.46
N LEU A 44 4.10 7.14 -21.78
CA LEU A 44 4.15 7.63 -23.16
C LEU A 44 5.41 7.16 -23.91
N ALA A 45 6.52 6.97 -23.20
CA ALA A 45 7.75 6.45 -23.79
C ALA A 45 7.63 4.98 -24.20
N GLY A 46 6.71 4.22 -23.63
CA GLY A 46 6.56 2.79 -23.86
C GLY A 46 6.19 2.37 -25.28
N PRO A 47 5.05 2.80 -25.85
CA PRO A 47 4.56 2.29 -27.14
C PRO A 47 5.58 2.37 -28.29
N PRO A 48 6.34 3.48 -28.46
CA PRO A 48 7.38 3.56 -29.48
C PRO A 48 8.49 2.49 -29.34
N LEU A 49 8.80 2.02 -28.12
CA LEU A 49 9.85 1.01 -27.88
C LEU A 49 9.51 -0.37 -28.45
N PHE A 50 8.23 -0.65 -28.67
CA PHE A 50 7.75 -1.93 -29.17
C PHE A 50 7.59 -1.97 -30.69
N ILE A 51 7.71 -0.82 -31.38
CA ILE A 51 7.64 -0.74 -32.84
C ILE A 51 8.94 -1.31 -33.43
N SER A 52 8.84 -2.49 -34.05
CA SER A 52 9.98 -3.18 -34.67
C SER A 52 10.67 -2.33 -35.75
N GLY A 53 9.88 -1.59 -36.53
CA GLY A 53 10.37 -0.66 -37.56
C GLY A 53 11.24 0.46 -37.01
N LEU A 54 10.83 1.09 -35.90
CA LEU A 54 11.61 2.18 -35.25
C LEU A 54 12.94 1.65 -34.72
N ARG A 55 12.94 0.47 -34.10
CA ARG A 55 14.15 -0.19 -33.58
C ARG A 55 15.13 -0.57 -34.70
N ALA A 56 14.62 -1.01 -35.85
CA ALA A 56 15.46 -1.42 -36.98
C ALA A 56 16.00 -0.23 -37.78
N SER A 57 15.17 0.79 -38.02
CA SER A 57 15.52 1.95 -38.85
C SER A 57 16.25 3.05 -38.08
N HIS A 58 15.92 3.25 -36.79
CA HIS A 58 16.41 4.38 -35.99
C HIS A 58 16.86 3.93 -34.58
N PRO A 59 17.96 3.17 -34.47
CA PRO A 59 18.41 2.59 -33.21
C PRO A 59 18.88 3.61 -32.17
N HIS A 60 19.25 4.83 -32.58
CA HIS A 60 19.54 5.92 -31.63
C HIS A 60 18.27 6.44 -30.95
N TRP A 61 17.16 6.59 -31.69
CA TRP A 61 15.87 7.00 -31.13
C TRP A 61 15.32 5.94 -30.16
N HIS A 62 15.39 4.66 -30.53
CA HIS A 62 15.02 3.57 -29.61
C HIS A 62 15.79 3.64 -28.29
N ARG A 63 17.11 3.89 -28.34
CA ARG A 63 17.94 4.04 -27.13
C ARG A 63 17.57 5.26 -26.29
N ARG A 64 17.41 6.44 -26.92
CA ARG A 64 17.02 7.67 -26.22
C ARG A 64 15.67 7.54 -25.50
N ILE A 65 14.66 7.03 -26.21
CA ILE A 65 13.34 6.77 -25.62
C ILE A 65 13.46 5.73 -24.49
N GLY A 66 14.30 4.71 -24.67
CA GLY A 66 14.55 3.70 -23.64
C GLY A 66 15.19 4.26 -22.37
N TYR A 67 16.12 5.22 -22.51
CA TYR A 67 16.71 5.93 -21.36
C TYR A 67 15.68 6.82 -20.67
N VAL A 68 14.90 7.60 -21.42
CA VAL A 68 13.81 8.42 -20.87
C VAL A 68 12.85 7.54 -20.07
N TYR A 69 12.44 6.40 -20.63
CA TYR A 69 11.62 5.42 -19.93
C TYR A 69 12.29 4.95 -18.63
N ALA A 70 13.52 4.43 -18.69
CA ALA A 70 14.18 3.84 -17.53
C ALA A 70 14.41 4.84 -16.38
N VAL A 71 14.81 6.08 -16.71
CA VAL A 71 15.00 7.15 -15.73
C VAL A 71 13.66 7.56 -15.11
N SER A 72 12.62 7.70 -15.94
CA SER A 72 11.27 8.03 -15.46
C SER A 72 10.75 6.96 -14.49
N VAL A 73 10.91 5.68 -14.82
CA VAL A 73 10.56 4.56 -13.93
C VAL A 73 11.35 4.63 -12.62
N ALA A 74 12.65 4.92 -12.67
CA ALA A 74 13.47 4.99 -11.46
C ALA A 74 12.99 6.08 -10.50
N ILE A 75 12.75 7.29 -11.01
CA ILE A 75 12.25 8.41 -10.21
C ILE A 75 10.83 8.12 -9.70
N ALA A 76 9.96 7.60 -10.57
CA ALA A 76 8.56 7.32 -10.23
C ALA A 76 8.48 6.26 -9.12
N ALA A 77 9.20 5.15 -9.26
CA ALA A 77 9.14 4.04 -8.32
C ALA A 77 9.75 4.41 -6.96
N VAL A 78 10.89 5.11 -6.92
CA VAL A 78 11.48 5.57 -5.66
C VAL A 78 10.55 6.54 -4.93
N SER A 79 9.95 7.48 -5.67
CA SER A 79 8.97 8.41 -5.11
C SER A 79 7.74 7.67 -4.56
N ALA A 80 7.22 6.69 -5.32
CA ALA A 80 6.08 5.87 -4.90
C ALA A 80 6.39 5.05 -3.64
N ILE A 81 7.57 4.43 -3.56
CA ILE A 81 8.01 3.65 -2.39
C ILE A 81 8.09 4.56 -1.16
N TRP A 82 8.63 5.77 -1.29
CA TRP A 82 8.72 6.71 -0.19
C TRP A 82 7.33 7.18 0.29
N ILE A 83 6.43 7.51 -0.65
CA ILE A 83 5.05 7.90 -0.33
C ILE A 83 4.36 6.73 0.38
N ALA A 84 4.48 5.51 -0.16
CA ALA A 84 3.89 4.31 0.43
C ALA A 84 4.41 4.03 1.83
N ALA A 85 5.72 4.12 2.06
CA ALA A 85 6.32 3.83 3.35
C ALA A 85 5.77 4.73 4.46
N TRP A 86 5.62 6.04 4.20
CA TRP A 86 5.36 7.03 5.24
C TRP A 86 3.97 7.65 5.26
N HIS A 87 3.20 7.50 4.19
CA HIS A 87 1.91 8.20 4.06
C HIS A 87 0.72 7.26 3.82
N LEU A 88 0.96 5.97 3.51
CA LEU A 88 -0.11 4.99 3.37
C LEU A 88 -0.32 4.18 4.66
N PRO A 89 -1.56 3.75 4.95
CA PRO A 89 -1.86 2.92 6.11
C PRO A 89 -1.19 1.53 6.00
N PRO A 90 -1.00 0.84 7.13
CA PRO A 90 -0.47 -0.53 7.15
C PRO A 90 -1.31 -1.48 6.28
N GLY A 91 -0.66 -2.23 5.40
CA GLY A 91 -1.28 -3.13 4.42
C GLY A 91 -1.25 -2.55 3.00
N GLU A 92 -1.76 -1.32 2.82
CA GLU A 92 -1.69 -0.61 1.54
C GLU A 92 -0.24 -0.22 1.22
N ASN A 93 0.53 0.19 2.23
CA ASN A 93 1.94 0.53 2.08
C ASN A 93 2.77 -0.62 1.51
N LEU A 94 2.60 -1.84 2.02
CA LEU A 94 3.36 -3.02 1.60
C LEU A 94 3.11 -3.36 0.13
N ALA A 95 1.86 -3.30 -0.31
CA ALA A 95 1.50 -3.59 -1.70
C ALA A 95 2.14 -2.57 -2.67
N HIS A 96 2.10 -1.28 -2.34
CA HIS A 96 2.73 -0.23 -3.15
C HIS A 96 4.26 -0.31 -3.14
N ILE A 97 4.88 -0.59 -1.99
CA ILE A 97 6.33 -0.80 -1.88
C ILE A 97 6.76 -1.99 -2.75
N ALA A 98 6.08 -3.13 -2.60
CA ALA A 98 6.37 -4.33 -3.38
C ALA A 98 6.22 -4.08 -4.89
N THR A 99 5.16 -3.37 -5.29
CA THR A 99 4.95 -2.97 -6.69
C THR A 99 6.11 -2.12 -7.21
N GLY A 100 6.50 -1.08 -6.47
CA GLY A 100 7.62 -0.20 -6.83
C GLY A 100 8.93 -0.98 -6.96
N LEU A 101 9.21 -1.91 -6.04
CA LEU A 101 10.40 -2.75 -6.09
C LEU A 101 10.39 -3.70 -7.29
N VAL A 102 9.28 -4.39 -7.55
CA VAL A 102 9.17 -5.30 -8.70
C VAL A 102 9.29 -4.54 -10.03
N TRP A 103 8.76 -3.32 -10.09
CA TRP A 103 8.90 -2.42 -11.24
C TRP A 103 10.35 -1.94 -11.43
N LEU A 104 11.06 -1.56 -10.36
CA LEU A 104 12.48 -1.21 -10.41
C LEU A 104 13.35 -2.39 -10.84
N LEU A 105 13.14 -3.56 -10.23
CA LEU A 105 13.96 -4.75 -10.49
C LEU A 105 13.76 -5.26 -11.92
N SER A 106 12.53 -5.28 -12.43
CA SER A 106 12.26 -5.68 -13.82
C SER A 106 12.88 -4.70 -14.83
N THR A 107 12.82 -3.40 -14.56
CA THR A 107 13.44 -2.36 -15.40
C THR A 107 14.97 -2.44 -15.35
N GLY A 108 15.54 -2.59 -14.15
CA GLY A 108 16.97 -2.79 -13.95
C GLY A 108 17.49 -4.05 -14.64
N ALA A 109 16.75 -5.16 -14.58
CA ALA A 109 17.07 -6.38 -15.30
C ALA A 109 17.02 -6.18 -16.83
N ALA A 110 16.06 -5.40 -17.33
CA ALA A 110 15.99 -5.04 -18.75
C ALA A 110 17.22 -4.23 -19.19
N VAL A 111 17.61 -3.21 -18.42
CA VAL A 111 18.78 -2.37 -18.69
C VAL A 111 20.07 -3.19 -18.60
N GLN A 112 20.23 -4.00 -17.56
CA GLN A 112 21.39 -4.87 -17.40
C GLN A 112 21.52 -5.87 -18.56
N ALA A 113 20.42 -6.46 -19.02
CA ALA A 113 20.41 -7.34 -20.18
C ALA A 113 20.81 -6.61 -21.47
N ALA A 114 20.39 -5.35 -21.64
CA ALA A 114 20.81 -4.52 -22.78
C ALA A 114 22.32 -4.22 -22.76
N ILE A 115 22.86 -3.83 -21.59
CA ILE A 115 24.30 -3.57 -21.40
C ILE A 115 25.13 -4.82 -21.70
N ARG A 116 24.64 -5.99 -21.25
CA ARG A 116 25.26 -7.29 -21.52
C ARG A 116 25.01 -7.83 -22.94
N LYS A 117 24.40 -7.02 -23.83
CA LYS A 117 24.05 -7.38 -25.22
C LYS A 117 23.16 -8.64 -25.34
N ARG A 118 22.40 -8.97 -24.28
CA ARG A 118 21.44 -10.08 -24.24
C ARG A 118 20.05 -9.60 -24.66
N PHE A 119 19.90 -9.25 -25.94
CA PHE A 119 18.70 -8.56 -26.44
C PHE A 119 17.39 -9.34 -26.26
N ASN A 120 17.41 -10.66 -26.39
CA ASN A 120 16.23 -11.50 -26.10
C ASN A 120 15.81 -11.40 -24.62
N ALA A 121 16.77 -11.33 -23.69
CA ALA A 121 16.46 -11.16 -22.27
C ALA A 121 16.00 -9.73 -21.96
N HIS A 122 16.62 -8.72 -22.59
CA HIS A 122 16.19 -7.33 -22.51
C HIS A 122 14.73 -7.17 -22.93
N GLN A 123 14.34 -7.74 -24.08
CA GLN A 123 12.95 -7.74 -24.54
C GLN A 123 12.00 -8.34 -23.50
N ARG A 124 12.28 -9.54 -22.98
CA ARG A 124 11.40 -10.17 -21.98
C ARG A 124 11.22 -9.32 -20.73
N TRP A 125 12.31 -8.73 -20.21
CA TRP A 125 12.23 -7.87 -19.03
C TRP A 125 11.54 -6.55 -19.30
N ILE A 126 11.71 -5.95 -20.49
CA ILE A 126 11.02 -4.69 -20.81
C ILE A 126 9.52 -4.88 -21.00
N TYR A 127 9.05 -6.02 -21.53
CA TYR A 127 7.61 -6.34 -21.56
C TYR A 127 7.01 -6.42 -20.15
N ARG A 128 7.69 -7.08 -19.20
CA ARG A 128 7.23 -7.15 -17.80
C ARG A 128 7.21 -5.78 -17.12
N SER A 129 8.28 -5.02 -17.28
CA SER A 129 8.38 -3.65 -16.76
C SER A 129 7.26 -2.76 -17.30
N TYR A 130 6.99 -2.82 -18.61
CA TYR A 130 5.95 -1.99 -19.20
C TYR A 130 4.53 -2.44 -18.81
N ALA A 131 4.29 -3.75 -18.67
CA ALA A 131 3.02 -4.24 -18.12
C ALA A 131 2.77 -3.74 -16.69
N LEU A 132 3.81 -3.65 -15.86
CA LEU A 132 3.72 -3.02 -14.54
C LEU A 132 3.53 -1.50 -14.59
N THR A 133 3.84 -0.85 -15.72
CA THR A 133 3.56 0.58 -15.90
C THR A 133 2.08 0.82 -16.20
N THR A 134 1.42 -0.14 -16.86
CA THR A 134 -0.01 -0.03 -17.21
C THR A 134 -0.94 -0.40 -16.05
N THR A 135 -0.49 -1.14 -15.03
CA THR A 135 -1.30 -1.46 -13.85
C THR A 135 -1.81 -0.20 -13.15
N PHE A 136 -1.00 0.85 -13.08
CA PHE A 136 -1.40 2.13 -12.50
C PHE A 136 -2.51 2.83 -13.29
N VAL A 137 -2.56 2.65 -14.60
CA VAL A 137 -3.65 3.18 -15.43
C VAL A 137 -4.92 2.36 -15.22
N ILE A 138 -4.78 1.04 -15.16
CA ILE A 138 -5.91 0.12 -14.98
C ILE A 138 -6.53 0.31 -13.60
N SER A 139 -5.71 0.42 -12.55
CA SER A 139 -6.21 0.62 -11.19
C SER A 139 -7.01 1.92 -11.07
N ARG A 140 -6.51 3.02 -11.64
CA ARG A 140 -7.23 4.30 -11.67
C ARG A 140 -8.54 4.24 -12.45
N MET A 141 -8.56 3.49 -13.56
CA MET A 141 -9.79 3.30 -14.32
C MET A 141 -10.85 2.50 -13.59
N LEU A 142 -10.46 1.42 -12.92
CA LEU A 142 -11.41 0.56 -12.23
C LEU A 142 -11.87 1.19 -10.91
N VAL A 143 -10.95 1.74 -10.11
CA VAL A 143 -11.25 2.26 -8.77
C VAL A 143 -11.84 3.67 -8.84
N ASP A 144 -11.15 4.63 -9.45
CA ASP A 144 -11.56 6.04 -9.37
C ASP A 144 -12.70 6.37 -10.35
N VAL A 145 -12.76 5.67 -11.48
CA VAL A 145 -13.75 5.95 -12.53
C VAL A 145 -14.87 4.93 -12.52
N GLY A 146 -14.52 3.64 -12.54
CA GLY A 146 -15.49 2.55 -12.48
C GLY A 146 -16.13 2.40 -11.09
N GLN A 147 -15.62 3.09 -10.06
CA GLN A 147 -16.05 2.95 -8.66
C GLN A 147 -16.05 1.49 -8.21
N TRP A 148 -15.19 0.68 -8.82
CA TRP A 148 -15.17 -0.75 -8.63
C TRP A 148 -14.20 -1.07 -7.49
N GLN A 149 -14.78 -1.33 -6.33
CA GLN A 149 -14.05 -1.60 -5.10
C GLN A 149 -14.38 -3.00 -4.61
N LEU A 150 -13.35 -3.74 -4.21
CA LEU A 150 -13.56 -5.02 -3.56
C LEU A 150 -14.10 -4.81 -2.14
N PRO A 151 -14.95 -5.72 -1.63
CA PRO A 151 -15.37 -5.68 -0.23
C PRO A 151 -14.17 -5.65 0.73
N SER A 152 -14.30 -4.92 1.83
CA SER A 152 -13.29 -4.87 2.90
C SER A 152 -12.98 -6.26 3.48
N SER A 153 -13.96 -7.17 3.47
CA SER A 153 -13.84 -8.56 3.88
C SER A 153 -12.80 -9.37 3.08
N VAL A 154 -12.50 -8.95 1.85
CA VAL A 154 -11.49 -9.59 0.99
C VAL A 154 -10.26 -8.70 0.78
N GLY A 155 -10.07 -7.65 1.59
CA GLY A 155 -8.88 -6.78 1.57
C GLY A 155 -8.99 -5.52 0.70
N GLY A 156 -10.17 -5.21 0.15
CA GLY A 156 -10.45 -3.93 -0.52
C GLY A 156 -9.47 -3.55 -1.63
N ASN A 157 -9.09 -2.27 -1.68
CA ASN A 157 -8.18 -1.72 -2.70
C ASN A 157 -6.79 -2.38 -2.68
N THR A 158 -6.33 -2.86 -1.53
CA THR A 158 -5.04 -3.57 -1.41
C THR A 158 -5.07 -4.87 -2.22
N SER A 159 -6.12 -5.67 -2.06
CA SER A 159 -6.27 -6.92 -2.81
C SER A 159 -6.47 -6.68 -4.30
N ALA A 160 -7.19 -5.61 -4.67
CA ALA A 160 -7.36 -5.22 -6.06
C ALA A 160 -6.00 -4.91 -6.71
N LEU A 161 -5.13 -4.16 -6.01
CA LEU A 161 -3.78 -3.86 -6.50
C LEU A 161 -2.96 -5.12 -6.76
N TRP A 162 -2.99 -6.09 -5.83
CA TRP A 162 -2.31 -7.37 -6.03
C TRP A 162 -2.83 -8.12 -7.26
N ILE A 163 -4.14 -8.18 -7.44
CA ILE A 163 -4.74 -8.80 -8.63
C ILE A 163 -4.25 -8.11 -9.91
N TYR A 164 -4.21 -6.78 -9.96
CA TYR A 164 -3.73 -6.05 -11.13
C TYR A 164 -2.25 -6.33 -11.44
N ILE A 165 -1.39 -6.38 -10.43
CA ILE A 165 0.03 -6.74 -10.61
C ILE A 165 0.16 -8.13 -11.23
N LEU A 166 -0.61 -9.10 -10.71
CA LEU A 166 -0.56 -10.48 -11.19
C LEU A 166 -1.07 -10.60 -12.61
N LEU A 167 -2.21 -9.98 -12.92
CA LEU A 167 -2.76 -9.95 -14.27
C LEU A 167 -1.78 -9.33 -15.26
N ALA A 168 -1.11 -8.23 -14.89
CA ALA A 168 -0.11 -7.61 -15.74
C ALA A 168 1.12 -8.50 -15.98
N LEU A 169 1.65 -9.13 -14.92
CA LEU A 169 2.80 -10.05 -15.03
C LEU A 169 2.45 -11.29 -15.85
N VAL A 170 1.25 -11.85 -15.66
CA VAL A 170 0.76 -12.98 -16.44
C VAL A 170 0.56 -12.57 -17.90
N ALA A 171 -0.10 -11.44 -18.17
CA ALA A 171 -0.30 -10.92 -19.52
C ALA A 171 1.04 -10.74 -20.26
N ALA A 172 2.06 -10.21 -19.57
CA ALA A 172 3.40 -10.04 -20.14
C ALA A 172 4.04 -11.35 -20.64
N GLU A 173 3.69 -12.50 -20.06
CA GLU A 173 4.19 -13.81 -20.51
C GLU A 173 3.53 -14.32 -21.79
N PHE A 174 2.38 -13.78 -22.17
CA PHE A 174 1.67 -14.16 -23.39
C PHE A 174 1.97 -13.24 -24.57
N ILE A 175 2.69 -12.14 -24.35
CA ILE A 175 3.09 -11.23 -25.43
C ILE A 175 4.18 -11.88 -26.28
N PRO A 176 3.92 -12.17 -27.57
CA PRO A 176 4.93 -12.72 -28.46
C PRO A 176 6.01 -11.68 -28.74
N TYR A 177 7.26 -11.99 -28.40
CA TYR A 177 8.41 -11.15 -28.73
C TYR A 177 9.16 -11.72 -29.93
N GLN A 178 9.60 -10.85 -30.84
CA GLN A 178 10.39 -11.25 -32.00
C GLN A 178 11.84 -11.53 -31.55
N PRO A 179 12.31 -12.79 -31.56
CA PRO A 179 13.69 -13.09 -31.22
C PRO A 179 14.61 -12.35 -32.20
N VAL A 180 15.64 -11.70 -31.67
CA VAL A 180 16.69 -11.11 -32.52
C VAL A 180 17.34 -12.27 -33.26
N LYS A 181 17.14 -12.34 -34.59
CA LYS A 181 17.79 -13.35 -35.44
C LYS A 181 19.29 -13.22 -35.19
N ALA A 182 19.92 -14.31 -34.74
CA ALA A 182 21.37 -14.39 -34.76
C ALA A 182 21.79 -14.06 -36.19
N GLY A 183 22.59 -13.00 -36.36
CA GLY A 183 23.08 -12.63 -37.69
C GLY A 183 23.64 -13.89 -38.33
N SER A 184 23.17 -14.21 -39.53
CA SER A 184 23.83 -15.24 -40.33
C SER A 184 25.29 -14.82 -40.39
N ARG A 185 26.17 -15.54 -39.71
CA ARG A 185 27.56 -15.56 -40.13
C ARG A 185 27.46 -16.02 -41.58
N SER A 186 27.73 -15.11 -42.53
CA SER A 186 27.91 -15.51 -43.91
C SER A 186 28.83 -16.74 -43.90
N PRO A 187 28.50 -17.82 -44.63
CA PRO A 187 29.42 -18.93 -44.73
C PRO A 187 30.74 -18.32 -45.18
N ILE A 188 31.77 -18.49 -44.36
CA ILE A 188 33.13 -18.16 -44.77
C ILE A 188 33.31 -18.96 -46.05
N LYS A 189 33.43 -18.30 -47.19
CA LYS A 189 33.81 -18.94 -48.44
C LYS A 189 35.25 -19.39 -48.26
N THR A 190 35.44 -20.54 -47.63
CA THR A 190 36.71 -21.26 -47.74
C THR A 190 36.75 -21.79 -49.16
N SER A 191 37.33 -21.00 -50.06
CA SER A 191 38.07 -21.56 -51.18
C SER A 191 39.08 -22.52 -50.58
N THR A 192 38.89 -23.82 -50.79
CA THR A 192 39.95 -24.77 -51.15
C THR A 192 39.36 -26.18 -51.17
N THR A 193 39.60 -26.84 -52.30
CA THR A 193 39.40 -28.26 -52.58
C THR A 193 39.88 -29.16 -51.44
N ALA A 194 38.96 -29.81 -50.73
CA ALA A 194 39.27 -30.93 -49.84
C ALA A 194 38.07 -31.88 -49.77
N ARG A 195 38.38 -33.18 -49.81
CA ARG A 195 37.48 -34.36 -49.84
C ARG A 195 36.34 -34.31 -48.82
N PRO A 196 35.21 -35.00 -49.09
CA PRO A 196 34.16 -35.17 -48.10
C PRO A 196 34.70 -36.06 -46.98
N ILE A 197 34.85 -35.47 -45.78
CA ILE A 197 34.93 -36.20 -44.52
C ILE A 197 33.50 -36.20 -43.99
N ASP A 198 33.02 -37.38 -43.62
CA ASP A 198 31.69 -37.60 -43.06
C ASP A 198 31.59 -36.94 -41.68
N ASP A 199 31.39 -35.63 -41.67
CA ASP A 199 31.01 -34.91 -40.47
C ASP A 199 29.55 -35.25 -40.17
N ALA A 200 29.37 -36.24 -39.28
CA ALA A 200 28.22 -36.36 -38.41
C ALA A 200 28.13 -35.10 -37.54
N GLY A 201 27.80 -33.98 -38.18
CA GLY A 201 27.60 -32.70 -37.55
C GLY A 201 26.43 -32.82 -36.61
N VAL A 202 26.72 -32.76 -35.32
CA VAL A 202 25.77 -32.54 -34.23
C VAL A 202 25.11 -31.18 -34.47
N GLY A 203 24.15 -31.15 -35.39
CA GLY A 203 23.18 -30.10 -35.49
C GLY A 203 22.30 -30.22 -34.26
N ILE A 204 22.61 -29.45 -33.21
CA ILE A 204 21.70 -29.26 -32.09
C ILE A 204 20.46 -28.58 -32.66
N SER A 205 19.51 -29.40 -33.12
CA SER A 205 18.25 -28.93 -33.64
C SER A 205 17.54 -28.14 -32.53
N ASN A 206 16.88 -27.04 -32.90
CA ASN A 206 16.08 -26.20 -31.99
C ASN A 206 15.02 -26.97 -31.16
N ARG A 207 14.82 -28.27 -31.42
CA ARG A 207 13.88 -29.16 -30.73
C ARG A 207 14.25 -29.40 -29.26
N HIS A 208 15.53 -29.30 -28.88
CA HIS A 208 15.95 -29.51 -27.48
C HIS A 208 15.87 -28.25 -26.61
N ILE A 209 15.70 -27.06 -27.19
CA ILE A 209 15.67 -25.81 -26.41
C ILE A 209 14.24 -25.43 -25.98
N ALA A 210 13.23 -25.80 -26.77
CA ALA A 210 11.81 -25.59 -26.46
C ALA A 210 11.37 -26.14 -25.08
N PRO A 211 11.70 -27.39 -24.68
CA PRO A 211 11.30 -27.92 -23.38
C PRO A 211 11.96 -27.16 -22.21
N LEU A 212 13.24 -26.77 -22.31
CA LEU A 212 13.93 -26.00 -21.27
C LEU A 212 13.31 -24.62 -21.05
N PHE A 213 12.82 -23.97 -22.13
CA PHE A 213 12.10 -22.70 -22.02
C PHE A 213 10.71 -22.86 -21.38
N ALA A 214 10.01 -23.96 -21.68
CA ALA A 214 8.73 -24.27 -21.05
C ALA A 214 8.90 -24.50 -19.54
N THR A 215 9.95 -25.20 -19.11
CA THR A 215 10.22 -25.47 -17.69
C THR A 215 10.58 -24.19 -16.93
N ARG A 216 11.42 -23.31 -17.49
CA ARG A 216 11.76 -22.01 -16.87
C ARG A 216 10.56 -21.05 -16.81
N ARG A 217 9.70 -21.04 -17.83
CA ARG A 217 8.46 -20.23 -17.83
C ARG A 217 7.48 -20.73 -16.77
N ARG A 218 7.30 -22.06 -16.65
CA ARG A 218 6.47 -22.67 -15.61
C ARG A 218 7.00 -22.40 -14.21
N ALA A 219 8.31 -22.49 -13.98
CA ALA A 219 8.92 -22.18 -12.68
C ALA A 219 8.77 -20.70 -12.29
N TRP A 220 8.91 -19.78 -13.25
CA TRP A 220 8.69 -18.35 -13.00
C TRP A 220 7.22 -18.04 -12.71
N LEU A 221 6.29 -18.59 -13.50
CA LEU A 221 4.85 -18.48 -13.24
C LEU A 221 4.48 -19.06 -11.88
N ALA A 222 5.03 -20.22 -11.51
CA ALA A 222 4.86 -20.79 -10.18
C ALA A 222 5.40 -19.86 -9.09
N GLY A 223 6.56 -19.22 -9.29
CA GLY A 223 7.09 -18.22 -8.37
C GLY A 223 6.19 -16.98 -8.22
N VAL A 224 5.64 -16.47 -9.32
CA VAL A 224 4.68 -15.34 -9.30
C VAL A 224 3.39 -15.73 -8.60
N LEU A 225 2.88 -16.94 -8.85
CA LEU A 225 1.67 -17.46 -8.20
C LEU A 225 1.92 -17.79 -6.71
N LEU A 226 3.11 -18.22 -6.32
CA LEU A 226 3.47 -18.42 -4.91
C LEU A 226 3.61 -17.10 -4.17
N LEU A 227 4.21 -16.08 -4.80
CA LEU A 227 4.21 -14.72 -4.26
C LEU A 227 2.78 -14.18 -4.14
N ALA A 228 1.93 -14.37 -5.15
CA ALA A 228 0.50 -14.05 -5.07
C ALA A 228 -0.18 -14.72 -3.87
N ALA A 229 0.03 -16.03 -3.73
CA ALA A 229 -0.57 -16.84 -2.68
C ALA A 229 -0.01 -16.50 -1.28
N ALA A 230 1.17 -15.90 -1.16
CA ALA A 230 1.70 -15.41 0.11
C ALA A 230 1.18 -14.00 0.47
N PHE A 231 0.98 -13.14 -0.53
CA PHE A 231 0.64 -11.73 -0.31
C PHE A 231 -0.88 -11.44 -0.28
N VAL A 232 -1.69 -12.17 -1.04
CA VAL A 232 -3.16 -11.97 -1.03
C VAL A 232 -3.78 -12.40 0.32
N PRO A 233 -3.44 -13.56 0.91
CA PRO A 233 -3.98 -13.95 2.21
C PRO A 233 -3.47 -13.07 3.35
N SER A 234 -2.23 -12.57 3.28
CA SER A 234 -1.72 -11.63 4.30
C SER A 234 -2.39 -10.26 4.22
N ALA A 235 -2.73 -9.78 3.01
CA ALA A 235 -3.55 -8.58 2.85
C ALA A 235 -4.98 -8.76 3.40
N VAL A 236 -5.58 -9.94 3.19
CA VAL A 236 -6.87 -10.30 3.79
C VAL A 236 -6.75 -10.34 5.31
N LEU A 237 -5.76 -11.04 5.87
CA LEU A 237 -5.53 -11.12 7.32
C LEU A 237 -5.35 -9.76 7.97
N VAL A 238 -4.54 -8.88 7.38
CA VAL A 238 -4.33 -7.50 7.88
C VAL A 238 -5.61 -6.68 7.77
N SER A 239 -6.35 -6.81 6.66
CA SER A 239 -7.63 -6.12 6.49
C SER A 239 -8.69 -6.61 7.48
N THR A 240 -8.79 -7.91 7.70
CA THR A 240 -9.71 -8.52 8.67
C THR A 240 -9.34 -8.10 10.09
N ALA A 241 -8.05 -8.08 10.44
CA ALA A 241 -7.59 -7.58 11.74
C ALA A 241 -7.94 -6.10 11.94
N ASN A 242 -7.72 -5.26 10.92
CA ASN A 242 -8.11 -3.84 10.96
C ASN A 242 -9.63 -3.64 11.03
N HIS A 243 -10.43 -4.51 10.39
CA HIS A 243 -11.89 -4.47 10.46
C HIS A 243 -12.39 -4.86 11.85
N LEU A 244 -11.85 -5.95 12.43
CA LEU A 244 -12.17 -6.37 13.80
C LEU A 244 -11.83 -5.27 14.79
N HIS A 245 -10.64 -4.65 14.64
CA HIS A 245 -10.22 -3.55 15.49
C HIS A 245 -11.20 -2.38 15.42
N ARG A 246 -11.63 -1.96 14.21
CA ARG A 246 -12.64 -0.90 14.05
C ARG A 246 -13.99 -1.26 14.66
N GLN A 247 -14.49 -2.47 14.43
CA GLN A 247 -15.74 -2.93 15.05
C GLN A 247 -15.66 -2.91 16.58
N GLN A 248 -14.52 -3.29 17.14
CA GLN A 248 -14.29 -3.24 18.57
C GLN A 248 -14.29 -1.79 19.08
N MET A 249 -13.64 -0.86 18.37
CA MET A 249 -13.66 0.57 18.75
C MET A 249 -15.06 1.18 18.64
N ASP A 250 -15.82 0.85 17.59
CA ASP A 250 -17.21 1.30 17.44
C ASP A 250 -18.10 0.75 18.55
N SER A 251 -17.88 -0.50 18.98
CA SER A 251 -18.61 -1.07 20.12
C SER A 251 -18.28 -0.37 21.44
N ILE A 252 -17.01 -0.01 21.65
CA ILE A 252 -16.56 0.73 22.84
C ILE A 252 -17.20 2.12 22.84
N ALA A 253 -17.17 2.83 21.71
CA ALA A 253 -17.78 4.16 21.59
C ALA A 253 -19.29 4.16 21.83
N ARG A 254 -20.01 3.10 21.43
CA ARG A 254 -21.45 2.94 21.75
C ARG A 254 -21.66 2.76 23.26
N ILE A 255 -20.85 1.93 23.91
CA ILE A 255 -20.92 1.70 25.35
C ILE A 255 -20.63 3.00 26.11
N ASP A 256 -19.63 3.77 25.68
CA ASP A 256 -19.29 5.06 26.31
C ASP A 256 -20.45 6.06 26.20
N ASN A 257 -21.12 6.11 25.04
CA ASN A 257 -22.31 6.94 24.85
C ASN A 257 -23.50 6.50 25.73
N GLU A 258 -23.71 5.19 25.91
CA GLU A 258 -24.74 4.66 26.83
C GLU A 258 -24.42 4.97 28.30
N ILE A 259 -23.14 4.89 28.70
CA ILE A 259 -22.71 5.26 30.05
C ILE A 259 -22.90 6.77 30.27
N ALA A 260 -22.57 7.59 29.28
CA ALA A 260 -22.73 9.04 29.35
C ALA A 260 -24.21 9.44 29.48
N SER A 261 -25.10 8.83 28.70
CA SER A 261 -26.54 9.08 28.79
C SER A 261 -27.12 8.62 30.12
N THR A 262 -26.72 7.45 30.62
CA THR A 262 -27.14 6.94 31.94
C THR A 262 -26.66 7.85 33.06
N ARG A 263 -25.43 8.36 32.97
CA ARG A 263 -24.87 9.32 33.94
C ARG A 263 -25.61 10.65 33.90
N ALA A 264 -26.00 11.13 32.72
CA ALA A 264 -26.80 12.34 32.59
C ALA A 264 -28.19 12.15 33.23
N MET A 265 -28.86 11.02 32.98
CA MET A 265 -30.14 10.69 33.65
C MET A 265 -30.00 10.62 35.17
N LEU A 266 -28.91 10.02 35.69
CA LEU A 266 -28.67 9.94 37.14
C LEU A 266 -28.44 11.31 37.79
N LYS A 267 -27.91 12.30 37.05
CA LYS A 267 -27.74 13.67 37.57
C LYS A 267 -29.04 14.43 37.69
N GLU A 268 -30.06 14.04 36.93
CA GLU A 268 -31.39 14.65 36.99
C GLU A 268 -32.30 14.00 38.04
N LEU A 269 -31.81 13.00 38.80
CA LEU A 269 -32.58 12.44 39.90
C LEU A 269 -32.77 13.48 41.02
N PRO A 270 -34.02 13.68 41.51
CA PRO A 270 -34.28 14.50 42.69
C PRO A 270 -33.54 13.98 43.93
N SER A 271 -33.13 14.89 44.81
CA SER A 271 -32.33 14.59 46.01
C SER A 271 -33.03 13.76 47.10
N ASP A 272 -34.35 13.53 46.98
CA ASP A 272 -35.14 12.74 47.92
C ASP A 272 -35.59 11.39 47.30
N PRO A 273 -34.79 10.31 47.47
CA PRO A 273 -35.04 9.04 46.79
C PRO A 273 -36.27 8.27 47.31
N VAL A 274 -36.80 8.60 48.49
CA VAL A 274 -37.85 7.81 49.17
C VAL A 274 -39.27 8.21 48.77
N ALA A 275 -39.49 9.44 48.28
CA ALA A 275 -40.82 9.95 47.95
C ALA A 275 -41.39 9.45 46.60
N HIS A 276 -40.55 8.87 45.73
CA HIS A 276 -40.90 8.57 44.33
C HIS A 276 -40.61 7.12 43.90
N LEU A 277 -40.35 6.22 44.85
CA LEU A 277 -40.12 4.79 44.58
C LEU A 277 -41.11 4.13 43.58
N PRO A 278 -42.43 4.42 43.60
CA PRO A 278 -43.36 3.83 42.64
C PRO A 278 -43.26 4.40 41.21
N LEU A 279 -42.67 5.59 41.01
CA LEU A 279 -42.50 6.23 39.70
C LEU A 279 -41.24 5.74 38.95
N LEU A 280 -40.26 5.18 39.67
CA LEU A 280 -39.00 4.69 39.09
C LEU A 280 -39.02 3.20 38.73
N ALA A 281 -40.01 2.43 39.19
CA ALA A 281 -40.15 0.99 38.96
C ALA A 281 -40.12 0.54 37.47
N PRO A 282 -40.79 1.21 36.49
CA PRO A 282 -40.74 0.77 35.10
C PRO A 282 -39.37 1.00 34.42
N PHE A 283 -38.55 1.93 34.94
CA PHE A 283 -37.24 2.24 34.38
C PHE A 283 -36.18 1.19 34.75
N PHE A 284 -36.25 0.63 35.96
CA PHE A 284 -35.34 -0.46 36.37
C PHE A 284 -35.63 -1.78 35.63
N SER A 285 -36.90 -2.09 35.32
CA SER A 285 -37.26 -3.30 34.57
C SER A 285 -36.74 -3.33 33.13
N THR A 286 -36.56 -2.16 32.50
CA THR A 286 -36.11 -2.09 31.10
C THR A 286 -34.59 -2.25 30.95
N ALA A 287 -33.82 -1.85 31.98
CA ALA A 287 -32.36 -2.00 31.99
C ALA A 287 -31.90 -3.43 32.34
N ILE A 288 -32.66 -4.14 33.19
CA ILE A 288 -32.28 -5.49 33.66
C ILE A 288 -32.67 -6.57 32.63
N ASN A 289 -33.74 -6.37 31.83
CA ASN A 289 -34.25 -7.40 30.92
C ASN A 289 -33.63 -7.39 29.50
N ARG A 290 -32.55 -6.62 29.27
CA ARG A 290 -31.90 -6.47 27.94
C ARG A 290 -30.49 -7.06 27.82
N GLN A 291 -29.97 -7.73 28.85
CA GLN A 291 -28.75 -8.52 28.69
C GLN A 291 -29.09 -9.91 28.14
N PRO A 292 -28.54 -10.35 27.01
CA PRO A 292 -28.43 -11.77 26.73
C PRO A 292 -27.45 -12.37 27.73
N SER A 293 -27.90 -13.41 28.45
CA SER A 293 -27.12 -14.19 29.39
C SER A 293 -25.83 -14.71 28.75
N ALA A 294 -24.73 -13.99 28.93
CA ALA A 294 -23.39 -14.51 28.73
C ALA A 294 -22.72 -14.61 30.10
N THR A 295 -22.79 -15.80 30.69
CA THR A 295 -22.06 -16.17 31.90
C THR A 295 -20.56 -15.98 31.67
N LEU A 296 -19.97 -14.94 32.27
CA LEU A 296 -18.53 -14.82 32.41
C LEU A 296 -18.17 -14.96 33.89
N THR A 297 -17.59 -16.12 34.22
CA THR A 297 -16.94 -16.39 35.49
C THR A 297 -15.73 -15.47 35.63
N VAL A 298 -15.89 -14.34 36.32
CA VAL A 298 -14.77 -13.46 36.70
C VAL A 298 -14.24 -13.90 38.05
N THR A 299 -13.09 -14.58 38.04
CA THR A 299 -12.28 -14.82 39.23
C THR A 299 -11.81 -13.47 39.79
N ARG A 300 -12.23 -13.18 41.03
CA ARG A 300 -11.94 -11.95 41.77
C ARG A 300 -10.43 -11.76 41.97
N ALA A 301 -9.83 -10.84 41.23
CA ALA A 301 -8.54 -10.27 41.55
C ALA A 301 -8.72 -8.93 42.30
N LYS A 302 -7.89 -8.75 43.33
CA LYS A 302 -7.89 -7.71 44.37
C LYS A 302 -7.78 -6.28 43.79
N GLU A 303 -8.76 -5.42 44.12
CA GLU A 303 -8.74 -3.97 43.83
C GLU A 303 -7.65 -3.24 44.65
N PRO A 304 -6.92 -2.28 44.06
CA PRO A 304 -6.30 -1.18 44.81
C PRO A 304 -7.08 0.13 44.60
N ASP A 305 -7.43 0.71 45.74
CA ASP A 305 -7.66 2.10 46.14
C ASP A 305 -8.31 3.12 45.15
N ALA A 306 -9.38 3.74 45.64
CA ALA A 306 -10.35 4.55 44.91
C ALA A 306 -10.18 6.05 45.21
N THR A 307 -9.07 6.66 44.80
CA THR A 307 -8.85 8.11 45.01
C THR A 307 -8.38 8.92 43.81
N ASN A 308 -8.33 8.37 42.59
CA ASN A 308 -8.11 9.22 41.41
C ASN A 308 -8.80 8.67 40.14
N ARG A 309 -10.07 9.02 39.95
CA ARG A 309 -10.81 8.68 38.72
C ARG A 309 -10.85 9.88 37.78
N VAL A 310 -9.92 9.92 36.84
CA VAL A 310 -9.98 10.82 35.67
C VAL A 310 -11.11 10.34 34.73
N PRO A 311 -11.91 11.23 34.12
CA PRO A 311 -12.94 10.84 33.18
C PRO A 311 -12.32 10.18 31.94
N LEU A 312 -12.53 8.88 31.76
CA LEU A 312 -12.33 8.19 30.48
C LEU A 312 -13.48 8.60 29.54
N GLY A 313 -13.15 9.14 28.36
CA GLY A 313 -14.13 9.37 27.30
C GLY A 313 -13.78 10.46 26.28
N GLU A 314 -12.83 11.35 26.54
CA GLU A 314 -12.38 12.30 25.52
C GLU A 314 -11.04 11.84 24.94
N GLU A 315 -11.05 11.36 23.69
CA GLU A 315 -9.83 11.29 22.89
C GLU A 315 -9.13 12.65 22.99
N LEU A 316 -7.97 12.71 23.64
CA LEU A 316 -7.26 13.98 23.84
C LEU A 316 -7.00 14.59 22.45
N PRO A 317 -7.59 15.75 22.12
CA PRO A 317 -7.38 16.39 20.82
C PRO A 317 -5.88 16.54 20.51
N ILE A 318 -5.48 16.28 19.27
CA ILE A 318 -4.06 16.17 18.89
C ILE A 318 -3.29 17.48 19.18
N ASP A 319 -3.96 18.62 19.10
CA ASP A 319 -3.37 19.92 19.45
C ASP A 319 -3.11 20.03 20.97
N LYS A 320 -4.03 19.53 21.83
CA LYS A 320 -3.79 19.43 23.28
C LYS A 320 -2.65 18.47 23.58
N LEU A 321 -2.58 17.34 22.87
CA LEU A 321 -1.45 16.40 22.96
C LEU A 321 -0.11 17.09 22.63
N GLN A 322 -0.04 17.80 21.51
CA GLN A 322 1.17 18.49 21.08
C GLN A 322 1.61 19.55 22.11
N ARG A 323 0.66 20.32 22.66
CA ARG A 323 0.95 21.27 23.76
C ARG A 323 1.51 20.55 24.99
N ARG A 324 0.92 19.42 25.38
CA ARG A 324 1.38 18.68 26.57
C ARG A 324 2.75 18.05 26.37
N LEU A 325 3.00 17.43 25.21
CA LEU A 325 4.32 16.88 24.88
C LEU A 325 5.41 17.97 24.85
N ALA A 326 5.10 19.14 24.30
CA ALA A 326 6.01 20.30 24.31
C ALA A 326 6.27 20.82 25.73
N ALA A 327 5.23 20.90 26.56
CA ALA A 327 5.36 21.28 27.96
C ALA A 327 6.27 20.30 28.73
N LEU A 328 6.19 19.00 28.45
CA LEU A 328 7.03 17.95 29.03
C LEU A 328 8.45 17.87 28.44
N GLY A 329 8.83 18.80 27.56
CA GLY A 329 10.20 18.87 27.00
C GLY A 329 10.45 17.98 25.78
N TYR A 330 9.42 17.27 25.27
CA TYR A 330 9.52 16.60 23.99
C TYR A 330 9.29 17.58 22.85
N ASN A 331 9.84 17.28 21.66
CA ASN A 331 9.63 18.10 20.45
C ASN A 331 8.61 17.44 19.51
N PRO A 332 7.29 17.74 19.65
CA PRO A 332 6.26 17.23 18.76
C PRO A 332 6.19 17.97 17.42
N GLY A 333 6.90 19.10 17.26
CA GLY A 333 6.70 20.01 16.12
C GLY A 333 5.66 21.08 16.41
N PRO A 334 5.12 21.75 15.37
CA PRO A 334 4.07 22.76 15.52
C PRO A 334 2.82 22.19 16.20
N VAL A 335 2.09 23.02 16.95
CA VAL A 335 0.79 22.68 17.54
C VAL A 335 -0.28 22.98 16.49
N ASP A 336 -0.42 22.08 15.53
CA ASP A 336 -1.30 22.21 14.36
C ASP A 336 -2.50 21.26 14.39
N GLY A 337 -2.61 20.41 15.42
CA GLY A 337 -3.69 19.42 15.54
C GLY A 337 -3.50 18.19 14.65
N LEU A 338 -2.33 18.01 14.01
CA LEU A 338 -2.03 16.89 13.13
C LEU A 338 -1.05 15.90 13.77
N LEU A 339 -1.35 14.60 13.68
CA LEU A 339 -0.48 13.55 14.21
C LEU A 339 0.67 13.24 13.23
N GLY A 340 1.52 14.24 12.97
CA GLY A 340 2.66 14.11 12.06
C GLY A 340 3.81 13.28 12.63
N ALA A 341 4.83 13.03 11.79
CA ALA A 341 5.99 12.19 12.15
C ALA A 341 6.81 12.74 13.34
N ARG A 342 6.77 14.06 13.60
CA ARG A 342 7.41 14.67 14.78
C ARG A 342 6.59 14.41 16.05
N THR A 343 5.27 14.63 16.00
CA THR A 343 4.33 14.32 17.07
C THR A 343 4.40 12.84 17.45
N ARG A 344 4.38 11.95 16.45
CA ARG A 344 4.48 10.50 16.68
C ARG A 344 5.81 10.08 17.33
N ARG A 345 6.94 10.66 16.90
CA ARG A 345 8.25 10.39 17.54
C ARG A 345 8.34 10.93 18.97
N ALA A 346 7.75 12.10 19.24
CA ALA A 346 7.65 12.65 20.58
C ALA A 346 6.79 11.75 21.49
N LEU A 347 5.64 11.29 20.98
CA LEU A 347 4.75 10.39 21.69
C LEU A 347 5.41 9.03 22.00
N LEU A 348 6.12 8.45 21.03
CA LEU A 348 6.86 7.20 21.22
C LEU A 348 7.94 7.32 22.30
N ARG A 349 8.66 8.46 22.35
CA ARG A 349 9.67 8.70 23.39
C ARG A 349 9.02 8.84 24.76
N PHE A 350 7.92 9.58 24.84
CA PHE A 350 7.15 9.73 26.06
C PHE A 350 6.65 8.37 26.58
N GLN A 351 6.02 7.56 25.72
CA GLN A 351 5.54 6.22 26.10
C GLN A 351 6.66 5.33 26.64
N ARG A 352 7.83 5.31 25.97
CA ARG A 352 8.99 4.55 26.45
C ARG A 352 9.50 5.02 27.81
N GLN A 353 9.54 6.34 28.02
CA GLN A 353 10.02 6.91 29.28
C GLN A 353 9.05 6.67 30.45
N GLN A 354 7.75 6.54 30.15
CA GLN A 354 6.71 6.23 31.12
C GLN A 354 6.44 4.72 31.28
N GLY A 355 7.26 3.85 30.67
CA GLY A 355 7.09 2.39 30.75
C GLY A 355 5.84 1.86 30.06
N LEU A 356 5.25 2.62 29.13
CA LEU A 356 4.06 2.26 28.36
C LEU A 356 4.44 1.59 27.04
N ASP A 357 3.50 0.82 26.48
CA ASP A 357 3.63 0.24 25.14
C ASP A 357 3.81 1.35 24.09
N ALA A 358 5.01 1.40 23.50
CA ALA A 358 5.42 2.42 22.54
C ALA A 358 4.84 2.17 21.13
N THR A 359 3.51 2.18 21.05
CA THR A 359 2.72 1.95 19.84
C THR A 359 2.60 3.21 18.98
N GLY A 360 2.83 4.39 19.56
CA GLY A 360 2.65 5.67 18.88
C GLY A 360 1.18 6.02 18.59
N GLY A 361 0.24 5.28 19.19
CA GLY A 361 -1.18 5.60 19.28
C GLY A 361 -1.53 6.21 20.62
N ILE A 362 -2.60 7.01 20.67
CA ILE A 362 -3.13 7.63 21.89
C ILE A 362 -4.18 6.67 22.46
N ASN A 363 -3.78 5.77 23.35
CA ASN A 363 -4.72 4.95 24.12
C ASN A 363 -5.02 5.62 25.47
N ALA A 364 -6.04 5.13 26.18
CA ALA A 364 -6.44 5.66 27.48
C ALA A 364 -5.26 5.73 28.48
N ALA A 365 -4.39 4.71 28.50
CA ALA A 365 -3.20 4.69 29.35
C ALA A 365 -2.23 5.83 29.02
N THR A 366 -2.01 6.11 27.73
CA THR A 366 -1.15 7.21 27.25
C THR A 366 -1.76 8.56 27.56
N ALA A 367 -3.08 8.73 27.39
CA ALA A 367 -3.79 9.96 27.72
C ALA A 367 -3.72 10.27 29.22
N THR A 368 -3.95 9.27 30.08
CA THR A 368 -3.83 9.40 31.53
C THR A 368 -2.40 9.77 31.93
N ALA A 369 -1.39 9.07 31.39
CA ALA A 369 0.01 9.37 31.69
C ALA A 369 0.40 10.79 31.25
N LEU A 370 -0.07 11.27 30.10
CA LEU A 370 0.21 12.63 29.62
C LEU A 370 -0.39 13.70 30.55
N MET A 371 -1.57 13.45 31.10
CA MET A 371 -2.22 14.40 32.00
C MET A 371 -1.51 14.48 33.36
N HIS A 372 -1.00 13.35 33.87
CA HIS A 372 -0.35 13.27 35.18
C HIS A 372 1.18 13.42 35.19
N ALA A 373 1.83 13.43 34.03
CA ALA A 373 3.27 13.65 33.96
C ALA A 373 3.60 15.11 34.30
N ASP A 374 4.54 15.31 35.23
CA ASP A 374 5.16 16.61 35.50
C ASP A 374 6.59 16.65 34.95
N ARG A 375 7.18 17.84 34.93
CA ARG A 375 8.51 18.09 34.35
C ARG A 375 9.66 17.48 35.15
#